data_AF-M3H1I9-F1
#
_entry.id   AF-M3H1I9-F1
#
_cell.length_a   1.000
_cell.length_b   1.000
_cell.length_c   1.000
_cell.angle_alpha   90.00
_cell.angle_beta   90.00
_cell.angle_gamma   90.00
#
_symmetry.space_group_name_H-M   'P 1'
#
loop_
_entity.id
_entity.type
_entity.pdbx_description
1 polymer ?
#
loop_
_entity_poly.entity_id
_entity_poly.type
_entity_poly.pdbx_seq_one_letter_code
_entity_poly.pdbx_strand_id
1 'polypeptide(L)'
;MIPKNQIPETRNPIELMEFLSKEIENPSFDEWLSELANKAIENDKFVWSFLYQVMRDADSGRLSWGYHKKLLSGVFQILSRVGDSRAYRVIINYVKSLDRQIPIGALELIADLLPSFSEVDLDEILKIATNQDSLKSAFGILALFQLIVQGKIPLEKTETTKEFLKNYKNYVYYLDSVVEQSLDYLKAQEEPNLLTFFNEIAV
;
A
#
# COMPACT_ATOMS: atom_id res chain seq x y z
N MET A 1 -7.45 21.04 -31.26
CA MET A 1 -6.68 19.79 -31.13
C MET A 1 -5.90 19.90 -29.83
N ILE A 2 -6.17 19.06 -28.85
CA ILE A 2 -5.33 18.94 -27.65
C ILE A 2 -3.99 18.37 -28.14
N PRO A 3 -2.83 18.97 -27.82
CA PRO A 3 -1.54 18.37 -28.18
C PRO A 3 -1.47 16.97 -27.56
N LYS A 4 -0.95 15.99 -28.33
CA LYS A 4 -1.00 14.54 -28.03
C LYS A 4 -0.50 14.11 -26.65
N ASN A 5 0.12 15.01 -25.89
CA ASN A 5 0.79 14.73 -24.62
C ASN A 5 0.17 15.49 -23.43
N GLN A 6 -0.99 16.13 -23.57
CA GLN A 6 -1.61 16.86 -22.46
C GLN A 6 -2.83 16.11 -21.88
N ILE A 7 -2.90 16.10 -20.55
CA ILE A 7 -4.10 15.69 -19.81
C ILE A 7 -5.27 16.58 -20.27
N PRO A 8 -6.46 16.04 -20.54
CA PRO A 8 -7.61 16.86 -20.92
C PRO A 8 -7.92 17.90 -19.85
N GLU A 9 -8.23 19.12 -20.26
CA GLU A 9 -8.74 20.18 -19.40
C GLU A 9 -10.20 19.87 -19.01
N THR A 10 -10.40 18.87 -18.15
CA THR A 10 -11.70 18.54 -17.57
C THR A 10 -11.74 18.89 -16.09
N ARG A 11 -12.94 19.24 -15.62
CA ARG A 11 -13.25 19.40 -14.18
C ARG A 11 -14.07 18.23 -13.65
N ASN A 12 -14.29 17.21 -14.48
CA ASN A 12 -15.05 16.02 -14.13
C ASN A 12 -14.09 14.83 -13.89
N PRO A 13 -14.00 14.35 -12.64
CA PRO A 13 -13.15 13.21 -12.28
C PRO A 13 -13.40 11.94 -13.12
N ILE A 14 -14.65 11.73 -13.54
CA ILE A 14 -15.06 10.56 -14.32
C ILE A 14 -14.49 10.66 -15.74
N GLU A 15 -14.54 11.84 -16.36
CA GLU A 15 -13.97 12.05 -17.69
C GLU A 15 -12.46 11.83 -17.71
N LEU A 16 -11.75 12.31 -16.67
CA LEU A 16 -10.32 12.07 -16.54
C LEU A 16 -10.01 10.58 -16.37
N MET A 17 -10.79 9.87 -15.55
CA MET A 17 -10.65 8.43 -15.36
C MET A 17 -10.91 7.65 -16.65
N GLU A 18 -11.95 7.99 -17.40
CA GLU A 18 -12.26 7.36 -18.68
C GLU A 18 -11.16 7.61 -19.72
N PHE A 19 -10.62 8.83 -19.76
CA PHE A 19 -9.49 9.17 -20.61
C PHE A 19 -8.26 8.32 -20.27
N LEU A 20 -7.85 8.29 -19.00
CA LEU A 20 -6.68 7.52 -18.56
C LEU A 20 -6.88 6.02 -18.77
N SER A 21 -8.09 5.50 -18.58
CA SER A 21 -8.39 4.09 -18.82
C SER A 21 -8.25 3.73 -20.31
N LYS A 22 -8.62 4.62 -21.23
CA LYS A 22 -8.50 4.42 -22.68
C LYS A 22 -7.06 4.56 -23.17
N GLU A 23 -6.30 5.48 -22.58
CA GLU A 23 -4.94 5.82 -22.98
C GLU A 23 -3.86 5.08 -22.15
N ILE A 24 -4.19 3.94 -21.55
CA ILE A 24 -3.30 3.16 -20.66
C ILE A 24 -2.04 2.62 -21.34
N GLU A 25 -2.05 2.52 -22.67
CA GLU A 25 -0.89 2.12 -23.51
C GLU A 25 -0.19 3.31 -24.18
N ASN A 26 -0.64 4.54 -23.88
CA ASN A 26 -0.01 5.74 -24.43
C ASN A 26 1.37 5.95 -23.79
N PRO A 27 2.43 6.27 -24.56
CA PRO A 27 3.76 6.54 -24.01
C PRO A 27 3.81 7.66 -22.97
N SER A 28 2.89 8.63 -23.02
CA SER A 28 2.81 9.73 -22.05
C SER A 28 2.02 9.38 -20.79
N PHE A 29 1.51 8.15 -20.65
CA PHE A 29 0.69 7.76 -19.50
C PHE A 29 1.41 7.96 -18.16
N ASP A 30 2.67 7.53 -18.08
CA ASP A 30 3.47 7.68 -16.85
C ASP A 30 3.78 9.16 -16.54
N GLU A 31 3.97 9.98 -17.57
CA GLU A 31 4.16 11.43 -17.43
C GLU A 31 2.90 12.08 -16.85
N TRP A 32 1.71 11.68 -17.32
CA TRP A 32 0.44 12.18 -16.80
C TRP A 32 0.21 11.76 -15.35
N LEU A 33 0.52 10.52 -14.99
CA LEU A 33 0.45 10.08 -13.59
C LEU A 33 1.40 10.88 -12.70
N SER A 34 2.60 11.20 -13.19
CA SER A 34 3.57 12.04 -12.48
C SER A 34 3.06 13.48 -12.30
N GLU A 35 2.43 14.06 -13.32
CA GLU A 35 1.79 15.38 -13.22
C GLU A 35 0.65 15.38 -12.19
N LEU A 36 -0.21 14.34 -12.20
CA LEU A 36 -1.27 14.17 -11.20
C LEU A 36 -0.69 14.00 -9.80
N ALA A 37 0.42 13.28 -9.65
CA ALA A 37 1.09 13.14 -8.36
C ALA A 37 1.56 14.49 -7.81
N ASN A 38 2.19 15.33 -8.64
CA ASN A 38 2.64 16.67 -8.24
C ASN A 38 1.45 17.53 -7.78
N LYS A 39 0.35 17.52 -8.54
CA LYS A 39 -0.88 18.25 -8.18
C LYS A 39 -1.53 17.72 -6.91
N ALA A 40 -1.51 16.41 -6.67
CA ALA A 40 -2.02 15.81 -5.44
C ALA A 40 -1.23 16.25 -4.20
N ILE A 41 0.10 16.34 -4.33
CA ILE A 41 1.01 16.86 -3.28
C ILE A 41 0.71 18.34 -3.00
N GLU A 42 0.42 19.13 -4.04
CA GLU A 42 -0.05 20.52 -3.91
C GLU A 42 -1.50 20.65 -3.40
N ASN A 43 -2.11 19.52 -3.02
CA ASN A 43 -3.48 19.43 -2.50
C ASN A 43 -4.55 19.94 -3.47
N ASP A 44 -4.34 19.74 -4.77
CA ASP A 44 -5.32 20.07 -5.81
C ASP A 44 -6.64 19.29 -5.58
N LYS A 45 -7.72 20.04 -5.38
CA LYS A 45 -9.04 19.46 -5.05
C LYS A 45 -9.59 18.55 -6.15
N PHE A 46 -9.33 18.89 -7.41
CA PHE A 46 -9.83 18.13 -8.54
C PHE A 46 -9.11 16.77 -8.63
N VAL A 47 -7.78 16.77 -8.52
CA VAL A 47 -7.00 15.53 -8.50
C VAL A 47 -7.39 14.64 -7.33
N TRP A 48 -7.58 15.20 -6.13
CA TRP A 48 -8.07 14.43 -5.00
C TRP A 48 -9.47 13.85 -5.23
N SER A 49 -10.37 14.60 -5.86
CA SER A 49 -11.69 14.08 -6.25
C SER A 49 -11.58 12.92 -7.25
N PHE A 50 -10.61 12.99 -8.17
CA PHE A 50 -10.25 11.89 -9.08
C PHE A 50 -9.73 10.66 -8.34
N LEU A 51 -8.77 10.82 -7.42
CA LEU A 51 -8.24 9.70 -6.65
C LEU A 51 -9.36 8.99 -5.88
N TYR A 52 -10.23 9.74 -5.19
CA TYR A 52 -11.38 9.14 -4.50
C TYR A 52 -12.36 8.43 -5.44
N GLN A 53 -12.61 8.99 -6.62
CA GLN A 53 -13.49 8.37 -7.60
C GLN A 53 -12.91 7.03 -8.09
N VAL A 54 -11.60 6.98 -8.39
CA VAL A 54 -10.92 5.73 -8.77
C VAL A 54 -11.04 4.68 -7.67
N MET A 55 -10.79 5.05 -6.41
CA MET A 55 -10.89 4.11 -5.29
C MET A 55 -12.31 3.57 -5.10
N ARG A 56 -13.32 4.43 -5.26
CA ARG A 56 -14.73 4.03 -5.22
C ARG A 56 -15.11 3.09 -6.36
N ASP A 57 -14.62 3.36 -7.57
CA ASP A 57 -14.90 2.52 -8.71
C ASP A 57 -14.14 1.19 -8.63
N ALA A 58 -12.96 1.17 -8.00
CA ALA A 58 -12.24 -0.06 -7.69
C ALA A 58 -12.99 -0.92 -6.65
N ASP A 59 -13.50 -0.29 -5.58
CA ASP A 59 -14.31 -0.95 -4.55
C ASP A 59 -15.60 -1.55 -5.10
N SER A 60 -16.33 -0.80 -5.94
CA SER A 60 -17.54 -1.31 -6.60
C SER A 60 -17.28 -2.37 -7.69
N GLY A 61 -16.01 -2.59 -8.06
CA GLY A 61 -15.55 -3.46 -9.14
C GLY A 61 -15.78 -2.94 -10.56
N ARG A 62 -16.18 -1.68 -10.72
CA ARG A 62 -16.19 -0.99 -12.03
C ARG A 62 -14.78 -0.88 -12.59
N LEU A 63 -13.79 -0.66 -11.72
CA LEU A 63 -12.37 -0.79 -12.04
C LEU A 63 -11.81 -2.09 -11.45
N SER A 64 -11.65 -3.09 -12.31
CA SER A 64 -11.02 -4.37 -11.95
C SER A 64 -9.50 -4.32 -12.13
N TRP A 65 -8.75 -4.87 -11.17
CA TRP A 65 -7.30 -5.12 -11.26
C TRP A 65 -6.87 -5.98 -12.45
N GLY A 66 -7.75 -6.84 -12.96
CA GLY A 66 -7.47 -7.66 -14.14
C GLY A 66 -7.36 -6.85 -15.44
N TYR A 67 -8.06 -5.72 -15.52
CA TYR A 67 -8.14 -4.90 -16.73
C TYR A 67 -7.46 -3.53 -16.57
N HIS A 68 -7.55 -2.93 -15.38
CA HIS A 68 -7.12 -1.56 -15.12
C HIS A 68 -5.85 -1.49 -14.26
N LYS A 69 -5.00 -2.54 -14.32
CA LYS A 69 -3.85 -2.67 -13.41
C LYS A 69 -2.95 -1.43 -13.40
N LYS A 70 -2.59 -0.87 -14.57
CA LYS A 70 -1.64 0.26 -14.62
C LYS A 70 -2.26 1.53 -13.99
N LEU A 71 -3.54 1.78 -14.23
CA LEU A 71 -4.26 2.90 -13.63
C LEU A 71 -4.34 2.76 -12.11
N LEU A 72 -4.75 1.59 -11.62
CA LEU A 72 -4.84 1.34 -10.18
C LEU A 72 -3.47 1.40 -9.51
N SER A 73 -2.46 0.72 -10.07
CA SER A 73 -1.07 0.83 -9.59
C SER A 73 -0.59 2.27 -9.56
N GLY A 74 -0.87 3.05 -10.61
CA GLY A 74 -0.55 4.48 -10.68
C GLY A 74 -1.19 5.30 -9.57
N VAL A 75 -2.48 5.05 -9.28
CA VAL A 75 -3.19 5.73 -8.19
C VAL A 75 -2.61 5.39 -6.82
N PHE A 76 -2.28 4.11 -6.56
CA PHE A 76 -1.60 3.74 -5.31
C PHE A 76 -0.21 4.37 -5.19
N GLN A 77 0.56 4.45 -6.28
CA GLN A 77 1.85 5.13 -6.32
C GLN A 77 1.71 6.64 -6.06
N ILE A 78 0.68 7.29 -6.61
CA ILE A 78 0.37 8.70 -6.32
C ILE A 78 0.10 8.87 -4.82
N LEU A 79 -0.76 8.04 -4.22
CA LEU A 79 -1.09 8.11 -2.79
C LEU A 79 0.15 7.88 -1.90
N SER A 80 1.00 6.92 -2.25
CA SER A 80 2.26 6.67 -1.56
C SER A 80 3.21 7.87 -1.64
N ARG A 81 3.31 8.51 -2.80
CA ARG A 81 4.14 9.71 -2.99
C ARG A 81 3.64 10.92 -2.22
N VAL A 82 2.32 11.02 -2.00
CA VAL A 82 1.73 12.02 -1.08
C VAL A 82 2.13 11.73 0.36
N GLY A 83 2.06 10.46 0.79
CA GLY A 83 2.66 9.97 2.04
C GLY A 83 2.05 10.50 3.35
N ASP A 84 0.97 11.29 3.28
CA ASP A 84 0.28 11.85 4.45
C ASP A 84 -0.79 10.91 5.02
N SER A 85 -1.31 11.27 6.19
CA SER A 85 -2.35 10.48 6.88
C SER A 85 -3.66 10.38 6.08
N ARG A 86 -3.94 11.35 5.20
CA ARG A 86 -5.13 11.32 4.32
C ARG A 86 -4.98 10.24 3.26
N ALA A 87 -3.85 10.21 2.56
CA ALA A 87 -3.53 9.20 1.55
C ALA A 87 -3.46 7.79 2.18
N TYR A 88 -2.84 7.66 3.36
CA TYR A 88 -2.83 6.41 4.13
C TYR A 88 -4.26 5.90 4.37
N ARG A 89 -5.15 6.75 4.90
CA ARG A 89 -6.55 6.39 5.13
C ARG A 89 -7.30 5.96 3.87
N VAL A 90 -6.99 6.57 2.72
CA VAL A 90 -7.58 6.14 1.44
C VAL A 90 -7.22 4.69 1.13
N ILE A 91 -5.94 4.35 1.27
CA ILE A 91 -5.43 2.99 1.03
C ILE A 91 -6.05 1.99 2.01
N ILE A 92 -6.03 2.30 3.31
CA ILE A 92 -6.54 1.38 4.33
C ILE A 92 -8.05 1.18 4.22
N ASN A 93 -8.81 2.23 3.92
CA ASN A 93 -10.26 2.10 3.72
C ASN A 93 -10.58 1.19 2.53
N TYR A 94 -9.83 1.30 1.43
CA TYR A 94 -9.95 0.39 0.30
C TYR A 94 -9.68 -1.06 0.71
N VAL A 95 -8.59 -1.33 1.41
CA VAL A 95 -8.26 -2.69 1.88
C VAL A 95 -9.37 -3.25 2.77
N LYS A 96 -9.91 -2.45 3.68
CA LYS A 96 -10.99 -2.87 4.57
C LYS A 96 -12.29 -3.15 3.82
N SER A 97 -12.54 -2.47 2.70
CA SER A 97 -13.74 -2.65 1.89
C SER A 97 -13.64 -3.79 0.88
N LEU A 98 -12.43 -4.30 0.59
CA LEU A 98 -12.21 -5.41 -0.35
C LEU A 98 -13.12 -6.61 -0.07
N ASP A 99 -14.18 -6.77 -0.85
CA ASP A 99 -15.13 -7.89 -0.77
C ASP A 99 -14.95 -8.90 -1.91
N ARG A 100 -14.06 -8.59 -2.84
CA ARG A 100 -13.78 -9.35 -4.07
C ARG A 100 -12.34 -9.79 -4.11
N GLN A 101 -12.11 -10.93 -4.75
CA GLN A 101 -10.76 -11.38 -5.06
C GLN A 101 -10.03 -10.36 -5.92
N ILE A 102 -8.84 -9.99 -5.50
CA ILE A 102 -7.86 -9.24 -6.30
C ILE A 102 -6.59 -10.09 -6.45
N PRO A 103 -5.80 -9.87 -7.52
CA PRO A 103 -4.55 -10.59 -7.71
C PRO A 103 -3.60 -10.38 -6.52
N ILE A 104 -2.89 -11.43 -6.10
CA ILE A 104 -1.93 -11.35 -4.98
C ILE A 104 -0.86 -10.26 -5.22
N GLY A 105 -0.38 -10.10 -6.44
CA GLY A 105 0.58 -9.04 -6.77
C GLY A 105 0.04 -7.62 -6.58
N ALA A 106 -1.28 -7.42 -6.61
CA ALA A 106 -1.87 -6.13 -6.25
C ALA A 106 -1.88 -5.93 -4.73
N LEU A 107 -2.12 -6.98 -3.94
CA LEU A 107 -2.00 -6.91 -2.48
C LEU A 107 -0.57 -6.62 -2.04
N GLU A 108 0.40 -7.33 -2.63
CA GLU A 108 1.83 -7.11 -2.40
C GLU A 108 2.21 -5.66 -2.72
N LEU A 109 1.83 -5.16 -3.90
CA LEU A 109 2.07 -3.75 -4.26
C LEU A 109 1.53 -2.78 -3.20
N ILE A 110 0.28 -2.96 -2.74
CA ILE A 110 -0.31 -2.03 -1.75
C ILE A 110 0.43 -2.13 -0.42
N ALA A 111 0.77 -3.34 0.03
CA ALA A 111 1.52 -3.58 1.26
C ALA A 111 2.93 -2.97 1.21
N ASP A 112 3.64 -3.12 0.08
CA ASP A 112 4.99 -2.61 -0.17
C ASP A 112 5.06 -1.07 -0.11
N LEU A 113 3.94 -0.39 -0.36
CA LEU A 113 3.84 1.06 -0.29
C LEU A 113 3.55 1.57 1.11
N LEU A 114 3.04 0.76 2.04
CA LEU A 114 2.71 1.21 3.39
C LEU A 114 3.90 1.82 4.16
N PRO A 115 5.12 1.28 4.06
CA PRO A 115 6.25 1.91 4.72
C PRO A 115 6.62 3.30 4.18
N SER A 116 6.07 3.77 3.06
CA SER A 116 6.31 5.16 2.61
C SER A 116 5.62 6.21 3.50
N PHE A 117 4.59 5.80 4.26
CA PHE A 117 3.83 6.70 5.12
C PHE A 117 4.58 6.98 6.43
N SER A 118 4.47 8.22 6.89
CA SER A 118 5.11 8.69 8.13
C SER A 118 4.45 8.11 9.39
N GLU A 119 3.12 8.00 9.38
CA GLU A 119 2.32 7.48 10.48
C GLU A 119 1.53 6.26 10.01
N VAL A 120 2.07 5.07 10.22
CA VAL A 120 1.35 3.81 10.00
C VAL A 120 0.76 3.33 11.32
N ASP A 121 -0.56 3.14 11.36
CA ASP A 121 -1.24 2.60 12.54
C ASP A 121 -1.06 1.06 12.58
N LEU A 122 -0.08 0.61 13.38
CA LEU A 122 0.21 -0.81 13.50
C LEU A 122 -0.95 -1.61 14.12
N ASP A 123 -1.72 -1.01 15.04
CA ASP A 123 -2.88 -1.68 15.65
C ASP A 123 -3.98 -1.92 14.61
N GLU A 124 -4.16 -0.97 13.69
CA GLU A 124 -5.04 -1.13 12.54
C GLU A 124 -4.56 -2.25 11.60
N ILE A 125 -3.26 -2.34 11.32
CA ILE A 125 -2.70 -3.41 10.49
C ILE A 125 -2.86 -4.79 11.15
N LEU A 126 -2.55 -4.92 12.45
CA LEU A 126 -2.77 -6.16 13.20
C LEU A 126 -4.25 -6.57 13.18
N LYS A 127 -5.16 -5.61 13.35
CA LYS A 127 -6.61 -5.86 13.25
C LYS A 127 -7.01 -6.37 11.87
N ILE A 128 -6.46 -5.81 10.79
CA ILE A 128 -6.68 -6.32 9.42
C ILE A 128 -6.14 -7.74 9.27
N ALA A 129 -4.96 -8.04 9.81
CA ALA A 129 -4.35 -9.36 9.74
C ALA A 129 -5.18 -10.44 10.47
N THR A 130 -5.89 -10.08 11.54
CA THR A 130 -6.80 -10.96 12.29
C THR A 130 -8.17 -11.18 11.63
N ASN A 131 -8.44 -10.56 10.48
CA ASN A 131 -9.74 -10.68 9.82
C ASN A 131 -10.03 -12.12 9.38
N GLN A 132 -11.29 -12.55 9.45
CA GLN A 132 -11.72 -13.87 8.99
C GLN A 132 -11.68 -13.99 7.45
N ASP A 133 -11.81 -12.87 6.76
CA ASP A 133 -11.61 -12.78 5.33
C ASP A 133 -10.14 -13.03 5.00
N SER A 134 -9.87 -14.11 4.27
CA SER A 134 -8.51 -14.57 3.98
C SER A 134 -7.71 -13.56 3.16
N LEU A 135 -8.35 -12.73 2.35
CA LEU A 135 -7.71 -11.71 1.52
C LEU A 135 -7.25 -10.53 2.38
N LYS A 136 -8.13 -10.04 3.26
CA LYS A 136 -7.78 -8.97 4.21
C LYS A 136 -6.72 -9.44 5.19
N SER A 137 -6.85 -10.68 5.67
CA SER A 137 -5.84 -11.30 6.54
C SER A 137 -4.47 -11.39 5.84
N ALA A 138 -4.45 -11.82 4.57
CA ALA A 138 -3.24 -11.88 3.76
C ALA A 138 -2.60 -10.50 3.56
N PHE A 139 -3.39 -9.46 3.27
CA PHE A 139 -2.90 -8.08 3.24
C PHE A 139 -2.20 -7.71 4.55
N GLY A 140 -2.85 -7.99 5.68
CA GLY A 140 -2.31 -7.64 6.99
C GLY A 140 -0.95 -8.28 7.25
N ILE A 141 -0.76 -9.54 6.85
CA ILE A 141 0.55 -10.22 6.95
C ILE A 141 1.60 -9.59 6.04
N LEU A 142 1.27 -9.32 4.78
CA LEU A 142 2.21 -8.68 3.86
C LEU A 142 2.61 -7.28 4.37
N ALA A 143 1.64 -6.52 4.88
CA ALA A 143 1.88 -5.21 5.48
C ALA A 143 2.80 -5.31 6.71
N LEU A 144 2.55 -6.26 7.62
CA LEU A 144 3.42 -6.49 8.77
C LEU A 144 4.84 -6.85 8.34
N PHE A 145 5.00 -7.75 7.38
CA PHE A 145 6.31 -8.11 6.85
C PHE A 145 7.08 -6.88 6.34
N GLN A 146 6.42 -6.03 5.55
CA GLN A 146 7.06 -4.81 5.03
C GLN A 146 7.46 -3.82 6.13
N LEU A 147 6.64 -3.68 7.17
CA LEU A 147 6.98 -2.85 8.33
C LEU A 147 8.14 -3.45 9.14
N ILE A 148 8.19 -4.77 9.29
CA ILE A 148 9.26 -5.49 10.00
C ILE A 148 10.60 -5.31 9.30
N VAL A 149 10.66 -5.59 7.98
CA VAL A 149 11.89 -5.51 7.19
C VAL A 149 12.45 -4.09 7.17
N GLN A 150 11.59 -3.07 7.22
CA GLN A 150 12.00 -1.67 7.28
C GLN A 150 12.22 -1.14 8.70
N GLY A 151 12.13 -1.98 9.74
CA GLY A 151 12.34 -1.57 11.13
C GLY A 151 11.32 -0.55 11.64
N LYS A 152 10.10 -0.57 11.10
CA LYS A 152 9.00 0.35 11.46
C LYS A 152 8.06 -0.20 12.52
N ILE A 153 8.37 -1.35 13.11
CA ILE A 153 7.64 -1.88 14.25
C ILE A 153 8.18 -1.21 15.52
N PRO A 154 7.33 -0.50 16.29
CA PRO A 154 7.73 0.05 17.58
C PRO A 154 8.16 -1.05 18.54
N LEU A 155 9.20 -0.79 19.35
CA LEU A 155 9.78 -1.78 20.27
C LEU A 155 8.73 -2.37 21.23
N GLU A 156 7.80 -1.54 21.68
CA GLU A 156 6.70 -1.93 22.58
C GLU A 156 5.67 -2.87 21.93
N LYS A 157 5.67 -2.99 20.60
CA LYS A 157 4.77 -3.87 19.82
C LYS A 157 5.47 -5.10 19.26
N THR A 158 6.80 -5.22 19.40
CA THR A 158 7.59 -6.32 18.85
C THR A 158 7.10 -7.69 19.36
N GLU A 159 6.97 -7.87 20.68
CA GLU A 159 6.58 -9.18 21.22
C GLU A 159 5.15 -9.56 20.83
N THR A 160 4.21 -8.61 20.89
CA THR A 160 2.83 -8.81 20.42
C THR A 160 2.80 -9.23 18.95
N THR A 161 3.63 -8.61 18.10
CA THR A 161 3.72 -8.95 16.67
C THR A 161 4.29 -10.36 16.48
N LYS A 162 5.30 -10.75 17.25
CA LYS A 162 5.87 -12.12 17.22
C LYS A 162 4.86 -13.17 17.64
N GLU A 163 4.16 -12.96 18.75
CA GLU A 163 3.14 -13.87 19.24
C GLU A 163 2.02 -14.04 18.22
N PHE A 164 1.59 -12.94 17.59
CA PHE A 164 0.60 -12.98 16.52
C PHE A 164 1.08 -13.83 15.33
N LEU A 165 2.29 -13.57 14.82
CA LEU A 165 2.85 -14.29 13.66
C LEU A 165 3.03 -15.79 13.93
N LYS A 166 3.51 -16.19 15.12
CA LYS A 166 3.66 -17.60 15.51
C LYS A 166 2.34 -18.37 15.49
N ASN A 167 1.23 -17.69 15.74
CA ASN A 167 -0.11 -18.29 15.82
C ASN A 167 -0.93 -18.07 14.54
N TYR A 168 -0.38 -17.38 13.54
CA TYR A 168 -1.09 -17.07 12.32
C TYR A 168 -1.43 -18.33 11.51
N LYS A 169 -2.65 -18.38 10.99
CA LYS A 169 -3.13 -19.46 10.12
C LYS A 169 -4.03 -18.90 9.03
N ASN A 170 -3.61 -19.05 7.77
CA ASN A 170 -4.43 -18.73 6.60
C ASN A 170 -4.17 -19.76 5.51
N TYR A 171 -5.14 -20.63 5.28
CA TYR A 171 -5.00 -21.77 4.38
C TYR A 171 -5.20 -21.43 2.89
N VAL A 172 -5.59 -20.19 2.58
CA VAL A 172 -5.91 -19.75 1.21
C VAL A 172 -4.71 -19.04 0.57
N TYR A 173 -4.03 -18.21 1.34
CA TYR A 173 -2.84 -17.49 0.89
C TYR A 173 -1.62 -18.12 1.56
N TYR A 174 -0.80 -18.84 0.78
CA TYR A 174 0.41 -19.56 1.21
C TYR A 174 1.50 -18.59 1.70
N LEU A 175 1.30 -18.02 2.90
CA LEU A 175 2.16 -16.99 3.49
C LEU A 175 3.12 -17.54 4.54
N ASP A 176 3.24 -18.85 4.68
CA ASP A 176 4.10 -19.50 5.68
C ASP A 176 5.55 -18.99 5.58
N SER A 177 6.08 -18.86 4.36
CA SER A 177 7.43 -18.32 4.14
C SER A 177 7.56 -16.85 4.54
N VAL A 178 6.53 -16.04 4.32
CA VAL A 178 6.49 -14.62 4.72
C VAL A 178 6.47 -14.51 6.25
N VAL A 179 5.71 -15.37 6.92
CA VAL A 179 5.63 -15.43 8.38
C VAL A 179 6.96 -15.88 8.99
N GLU A 180 7.57 -16.94 8.45
CA GLU A 180 8.88 -17.43 8.88
C GLU A 180 9.95 -16.34 8.75
N GLN A 181 10.04 -15.71 7.58
CA GLN A 181 10.99 -14.60 7.35
C GLN A 181 10.74 -13.43 8.30
N SER A 182 9.48 -13.04 8.49
CA SER A 182 9.11 -11.98 9.44
C SER A 182 9.63 -12.26 10.85
N LEU A 183 9.46 -13.50 11.33
CA LEU A 183 9.93 -13.92 12.64
C LEU A 183 11.46 -13.90 12.73
N ASP A 184 12.15 -14.29 11.68
CA ASP A 184 13.62 -14.28 11.64
C ASP A 184 14.20 -12.86 11.62
N TYR A 185 13.58 -11.93 10.88
CA TYR A 185 13.95 -10.50 10.94
C TYR A 185 13.76 -9.91 12.34
N LEU A 186 12.63 -10.21 13.00
CA LEU A 186 12.38 -9.74 14.36
C LEU A 186 13.35 -10.32 15.40
N LYS A 187 13.84 -11.55 15.20
CA LYS A 187 14.90 -12.13 16.07
C LYS A 187 16.24 -11.44 15.83
N ALA A 188 16.60 -11.21 14.57
CA ALA A 188 17.86 -10.57 14.21
C ALA A 188 17.96 -9.12 14.74
N GLN A 189 16.83 -8.42 14.88
CA GLN A 189 16.77 -7.08 15.46
C GLN A 189 16.99 -7.05 16.99
N GLU A 190 16.81 -8.18 17.68
CA GLU A 190 17.05 -8.30 19.13
C GLU A 190 18.49 -8.65 19.47
N GLU A 191 19.24 -9.21 18.51
CA GLU A 191 20.65 -9.49 18.74
C GLU A 191 21.40 -8.16 18.87
N PRO A 192 22.08 -7.92 20.01
CA PRO A 192 22.86 -6.71 20.17
C PRO A 192 23.88 -6.66 19.04
N ASN A 193 23.86 -5.55 18.30
CA ASN A 193 24.84 -5.29 17.25
C ASN A 193 26.23 -5.50 17.89
N LEU A 194 27.01 -6.50 17.47
CA LEU A 194 28.31 -6.78 18.08
C LEU A 194 29.20 -5.52 18.09
N LEU A 195 29.00 -4.62 17.12
CA LEU A 195 29.61 -3.30 17.03
C LEU A 195 29.26 -2.35 18.19
N THR A 196 28.04 -2.37 18.73
CA THR A 196 27.69 -1.58 19.93
C THR A 196 28.29 -2.19 21.20
N PHE A 197 28.41 -3.51 21.26
CA PHE A 197 29.04 -4.22 22.38
C PHE A 197 30.54 -3.87 22.51
N PHE A 198 31.27 -3.74 21.41
CA PHE A 198 32.69 -3.32 21.44
C PHE A 198 32.90 -1.85 21.86
N ASN A 199 31.93 -0.97 21.62
CA ASN A 199 32.01 0.43 22.06
C ASN A 199 31.78 0.59 23.57
N GLU A 200 31.09 -0.35 24.21
CA GLU A 200 30.85 -0.32 25.67
C GLU A 200 31.99 -1.00 26.46
N ILE A 201 32.78 -1.87 25.85
CA ILE A 201 33.95 -2.52 26.49
C ILE A 201 35.22 -1.64 26.35
N ALA A 202 35.18 -0.58 25.54
CA ALA A 202 36.30 0.33 25.31
C ALA A 202 36.38 1.50 26.32
N VAL A 203 35.73 1.39 27.49
CA VAL A 203 35.81 2.35 28.61
C VAL A 203 36.40 1.69 29.85
#